data_AF-A0A2D6MVK0-F1
#
_entry.id   AF-A0A2D6MVK0-F1
#
_cell.length_a   1.000
_cell.length_b   1.000
_cell.length_c   1.000
_cell.angle_alpha   90.00
_cell.angle_beta   90.00
_cell.angle_gamma   90.00
#
_symmetry.space_group_name_H-M   'P 1'
#
loop_
_entity.id
_entity.type
_entity.pdbx_description
1 polymer ?
#
loop_
_entity_poly.entity_id
_entity_poly.type
_entity_poly.pdbx_seq_one_letter_code
_entity_poly.pdbx_strand_id
1 'polypeptide(L)'
;MILRSLASLFVLAVLALNVALPTHPMTARGKENLVRSDLETRIVIGRGLPELELIGLDGRLYTREDLQGHRVLITFERSVDW
;
A
#
# COMPACT_ATOMS: atom_id res chain seq x y z
N MET A 1 -5.94 -43.27 21.29
CA MET A 1 -5.54 -43.36 19.86
C MET A 1 -6.23 -42.30 18.99
N ILE A 2 -7.53 -42.02 19.17
CA ILE A 2 -8.31 -41.03 18.38
C ILE A 2 -7.67 -39.64 18.32
N LEU A 3 -7.17 -39.13 19.46
CA LEU A 3 -6.52 -37.82 19.53
C LEU A 3 -5.28 -37.70 18.63
N ARG A 4 -4.50 -38.79 18.50
CA ARG A 4 -3.31 -38.81 17.65
C ARG A 4 -3.69 -38.77 16.17
N SER A 5 -4.71 -39.54 15.79
CA SER A 5 -5.22 -39.53 14.41
C SER A 5 -5.80 -38.16 14.03
N LEU A 6 -6.50 -37.50 14.94
CA LEU A 6 -7.05 -36.16 14.72
C LEU A 6 -5.93 -35.12 14.58
N ALA A 7 -4.90 -35.18 15.42
CA ALA A 7 -3.73 -34.31 15.31
C ALA A 7 -2.99 -34.51 13.97
N SER A 8 -2.80 -35.76 13.55
CA SER A 8 -2.22 -36.08 12.23
C SER A 8 -3.05 -35.50 11.08
N LEU A 9 -4.37 -35.60 11.15
CA LEU A 9 -5.26 -35.06 10.13
C LEU A 9 -5.17 -33.53 10.06
N PHE A 10 -5.11 -32.86 11.20
CA PHE A 10 -4.98 -31.40 11.27
C PHE A 10 -3.65 -30.92 10.69
N VAL A 11 -2.55 -31.57 11.04
CA VAL A 11 -1.22 -31.26 10.48
C VAL A 11 -1.22 -31.44 8.96
N LEU A 12 -1.84 -32.52 8.46
CA LEU A 12 -1.92 -32.79 7.03
C LEU A 12 -2.74 -31.72 6.29
N ALA A 13 -3.85 -31.27 6.88
CA ALA A 13 -4.68 -30.21 6.33
C ALA A 13 -3.93 -28.87 6.28
N VAL A 14 -3.18 -28.51 7.32
CA VAL A 14 -2.34 -27.30 7.34
C VAL A 14 -1.24 -27.38 6.30
N LEU A 15 -0.61 -28.55 6.13
CA LEU A 15 0.43 -28.75 5.12
C LEU A 15 -0.13 -28.60 3.70
N ALA A 16 -1.30 -29.18 3.43
CA ALA A 16 -2.00 -29.04 2.16
C ALA A 16 -2.38 -27.59 1.88
N LEU A 17 -2.84 -26.86 2.89
CA LEU A 17 -3.19 -25.45 2.77
C LEU A 17 -1.96 -24.58 2.45
N ASN A 18 -0.82 -24.87 3.07
CA ASN A 18 0.44 -24.15 2.82
C ASN A 18 0.93 -24.34 1.37
N VAL A 19 0.72 -25.53 0.79
CA VAL A 19 1.06 -25.79 -0.62
C VAL A 19 0.02 -25.18 -1.58
N ALA A 20 -1.26 -25.22 -1.23
CA ALA A 20 -2.34 -24.79 -2.10
C ALA A 20 -2.53 -23.26 -2.14
N LEU A 21 -2.35 -22.55 -1.02
CA LEU A 21 -2.57 -21.10 -0.93
C LEU A 21 -1.75 -20.27 -1.93
N PRO A 22 -0.44 -20.53 -2.15
CA PRO A 22 0.36 -19.80 -3.14
C PRO A 22 -0.14 -19.96 -4.58
N THR A 23 -0.83 -21.07 -4.87
CA THR A 23 -1.34 -21.39 -6.21
C THR A 23 -2.75 -20.87 -6.45
N HIS A 24 -3.48 -20.55 -5.39
CA HIS A 24 -4.79 -19.92 -5.51
C HIS A 24 -4.63 -18.41 -5.65
N PRO A 25 -5.13 -17.80 -6.74
CA PRO A 25 -5.30 -16.37 -6.79
C PRO A 25 -6.44 -15.99 -5.84
N MET A 26 -6.15 -15.86 -4.55
CA MET A 26 -7.04 -15.15 -3.63
C MET A 26 -7.22 -13.75 -4.21
N THR A 27 -8.36 -13.53 -4.85
CA THR A 27 -8.90 -12.24 -5.30
C THR A 27 -7.82 -11.20 -5.48
N ALA A 28 -7.21 -11.25 -6.66
CA ALA A 28 -6.19 -10.35 -7.15
C ALA A 28 -6.24 -8.99 -6.43
N ARG A 29 -5.17 -8.68 -5.69
CA ARG A 29 -4.56 -7.36 -5.85
C ARG A 29 -4.48 -7.18 -7.37
N GLY A 30 -5.44 -6.44 -7.94
CA GLY A 30 -5.36 -6.07 -9.34
C GLY A 30 -3.94 -5.56 -9.57
N LYS A 31 -3.30 -5.94 -10.67
CA LYS A 31 -1.94 -5.49 -10.97
C LYS A 31 -1.93 -3.98 -10.71
N GLU A 32 -1.17 -3.53 -9.72
CA GLU A 32 -1.13 -2.11 -9.34
C GLU A 32 -0.76 -1.25 -10.56
N ASN A 33 -0.03 -1.87 -11.49
CA ASN A 33 0.35 -1.35 -12.81
C ASN A 33 -0.80 -1.21 -13.84
N LEU A 34 -1.98 -1.80 -13.64
CA LEU A 34 -3.13 -1.68 -14.56
C LEU A 34 -4.06 -0.52 -14.20
N VAL A 35 -3.99 0.01 -12.97
CA VAL A 35 -4.91 1.07 -12.50
C VAL A 35 -4.35 2.47 -12.76
N ARG A 36 -3.09 2.60 -13.22
CA ARG A 36 -2.41 3.90 -13.36
C ARG A 36 -1.73 4.12 -14.72
N SER A 37 -2.21 3.48 -15.78
CA SER A 37 -1.71 3.74 -17.15
C SER A 37 -2.18 5.10 -17.71
N ASP A 38 -3.12 5.75 -17.03
CA ASP A 38 -3.70 7.06 -17.35
C ASP A 38 -2.96 8.24 -16.68
N LEU A 39 -2.10 7.97 -15.70
CA LEU A 39 -1.31 9.00 -15.03
C LEU A 39 0.01 9.23 -15.79
N GLU A 40 0.01 10.22 -16.69
CA GLU A 40 1.25 10.81 -17.21
C GLU A 40 2.02 11.47 -16.06
N THR A 41 2.93 10.72 -15.44
CA THR A 41 3.81 11.23 -14.40
C THR A 41 4.98 11.98 -15.05
N ARG A 42 4.81 13.27 -15.31
CA ARG A 42 5.94 14.16 -15.59
C ARG A 42 6.59 14.57 -14.28
N ILE A 43 7.67 13.88 -13.91
CA ILE A 43 8.58 14.39 -12.88
C ILE A 43 9.33 15.58 -13.50
N VAL A 44 8.83 16.79 -13.26
CA VAL A 44 9.50 18.02 -13.70
C VAL A 44 10.52 18.41 -12.64
N ILE A 45 11.76 17.95 -12.81
CA ILE A 45 12.88 18.33 -11.95
C ILE A 45 13.25 19.80 -12.26
N GLY A 46 13.32 20.64 -11.23
CA GLY A 46 13.82 22.02 -11.34
C GLY A 46 12.76 23.12 -11.46
N ARG A 47 11.46 22.79 -11.54
CA ARG A 47 10.41 23.75 -11.19
C ARG A 47 10.20 23.71 -9.69
N GLY A 48 9.97 24.88 -9.06
CA GLY A 48 9.66 24.96 -7.64
C GLY A 48 8.44 24.10 -7.27
N LEU A 49 8.24 23.89 -5.97
CA LEU A 49 7.07 23.17 -5.46
C LEU A 49 5.78 23.73 -6.10
N PRO A 50 4.85 22.89 -6.59
CA PRO A 50 3.57 23.38 -7.10
C PRO A 50 2.79 24.09 -5.99
N GLU A 51 1.78 24.88 -6.36
CA GLU A 51 0.83 25.40 -5.39
C GLU A 51 0.12 24.22 -4.72
N LEU A 52 0.19 24.18 -3.40
CA LEU A 52 -0.38 23.13 -2.57
C LEU A 52 -0.75 23.69 -1.21
N GLU A 53 -1.77 23.05 -0.63
CA GLU A 53 -2.25 23.31 0.72
C GLU A 53 -2.28 21.97 1.46
N LEU A 54 -1.55 21.88 2.57
CA LEU A 54 -1.50 20.69 3.42
C LEU A 54 -2.10 21.04 4.78
N ILE A 55 -2.84 20.11 5.35
CA ILE A 55 -3.34 20.23 6.72
C ILE A 55 -2.46 19.35 7.59
N GLY A 56 -1.80 19.97 8.57
CA GLY A 56 -1.01 19.26 9.57
C GLY A 56 -1.90 18.43 10.50
N LEU A 57 -1.29 17.49 11.22
CA LEU A 57 -1.97 16.69 12.24
C LEU A 57 -2.46 17.55 13.42
N ASP A 58 -1.91 18.74 13.57
CA ASP A 58 -2.33 19.79 14.50
C ASP A 58 -3.50 20.65 13.97
N GLY A 59 -3.98 20.37 12.74
CA GLY A 59 -5.02 21.13 12.07
C GLY A 59 -4.52 22.44 11.44
N ARG A 60 -3.21 22.73 11.50
CA ARG A 60 -2.65 23.94 10.89
C ARG A 60 -2.54 23.78 9.38
N LEU A 61 -2.90 24.82 8.65
CA LEU A 61 -2.68 24.89 7.19
C LEU A 61 -1.22 25.23 6.90
N TYR A 62 -0.61 24.49 5.99
CA TYR A 62 0.72 24.73 5.43
C TYR A 62 0.60 24.96 3.93
N THR A 63 1.10 26.10 3.48
CA THR A 63 1.11 26.50 2.07
C THR A 63 2.46 26.24 1.42
N ARG A 64 2.55 26.41 0.09
CA ARG A 64 3.83 26.37 -0.63
C ARG A 64 4.84 27.32 -0.02
N GLU A 65 4.44 28.55 0.27
CA GLU A 65 5.30 29.61 0.80
C GLU A 65 5.89 29.22 2.17
N ASP A 66 5.10 28.56 3.02
CA ASP A 66 5.56 28.05 4.33
C ASP A 66 6.62 26.95 4.19
N LEU A 67 6.58 26.19 3.09
CA LEU A 67 7.49 25.07 2.83
C LEU A 67 8.74 25.50 2.05
N GLN A 68 8.80 26.72 1.51
CA GLN A 68 9.98 27.20 0.81
C GLN A 68 11.18 27.32 1.76
N GLY A 69 12.37 26.97 1.25
CA GLY A 69 13.61 26.96 2.06
C GLY A 69 13.76 25.77 3.01
N HIS A 70 12.75 24.89 3.10
CA HIS A 70 12.77 23.72 3.96
C HIS A 70 12.96 22.44 3.13
N ARG A 71 13.64 21.43 3.69
CA ARG A 71 13.71 20.10 3.07
C ARG A 71 12.42 19.35 3.38
N VAL A 72 11.62 19.09 2.35
CA VAL A 72 10.31 18.43 2.47
C VAL A 72 10.40 17.00 1.96
N LEU A 73 9.91 16.04 2.75
CA LEU A 73 9.65 14.67 2.30
C LEU A 73 8.16 14.55 1.99
N ILE A 74 7.83 14.25 0.73
CA ILE A 74 6.45 14.00 0.31
C ILE A 74 6.32 12.50 0.09
N THR A 75 5.47 11.86 0.89
CA THR A 75 5.15 10.44 0.79
C THR A 75 3.71 10.28 0.32
N PHE A 76 3.49 9.53 -0.76
CA PHE A 76 2.15 9.18 -1.20
C PHE A 76 1.76 7.84 -0.59
N GLU A 77 1.00 7.88 0.48
CA GLU A 77 0.43 6.68 1.07
C GLU A 77 -0.95 6.40 0.48
N ARG A 78 -1.24 5.12 0.28
CA ARG A 78 -2.55 4.67 -0.18
C ARG A 78 -3.48 4.62 1.03
N SER A 79 -4.49 5.50 1.07
CA SER A 79 -5.64 5.26 1.96
C SER A 79 -6.38 4.02 1.45
N VAL A 80 -6.54 3.04 2.33
CA VAL A 80 -7.42 1.90 2.08
C VAL A 80 -8.67 2.17 2.90
N ASP A 81 -9.63 2.81 2.27
CA ASP A 81 -10.98 2.93 2.83
C ASP A 81 -11.59 1.53 2.73
N TRP A 82 -11.73 0.87 3.88
CA TRP A 82 -12.34 -0.45 4.03
C TRP A 82 -13.85 -0.32 4.24
#